data_AF-A0A1Y3VA60-F1
#
_entry.id   AF-A0A1Y3VA60-F1
#
_cell.length_a   1.000
_cell.length_b   1.000
_cell.length_c   1.000
_cell.angle_alpha   90.00
_cell.angle_beta   90.00
_cell.angle_gamma   90.00
#
_symmetry.space_group_name_H-M   'P 1'
#
loop_
_entity.id
_entity.type
_entity.pdbx_description
1 polymer ?
#
loop_
_entity_poly.entity_id
_entity_poly.type
_entity_poly.pdbx_seq_one_letter_code
_entity_poly.pdbx_strand_id
1 'polypeptide(L)'
;MENTYWKKTVGALIGAIWLYTLANIAANLLDSIDSLLNPNGWMGTFAGMMQGESMFDLFDVLGWLLGFLTIFGYVYFYILLSRFMYLQPHEADHEGVRRIRLSYILMVVALFAGFLGMLGKIAAFVIIVISYIKMFSGCRMLKNSETYTMEARRGAAMLFKVAIFTLVAKVVGLLPLIGAPVEAIMLFILFFCTLAGWRRIQRGAPELSSEMIVVQQSFAEKEQRSTRCLVFAAWGAFLALAAAVSMLLGPDTSYLYALLIASALLLLISGICLKQSEEV
;
A
#
# COMPACT_ATOMS: atom_id res chain seq x y z
N MET A 1 -1.58 -28.79 -14.99
CA MET A 1 -2.88 -28.25 -14.53
C MET A 1 -2.72 -26.75 -14.34
N GLU A 2 -3.80 -25.98 -14.49
CA GLU A 2 -3.76 -24.53 -14.29
C GLU A 2 -3.47 -24.19 -12.82
N ASN A 3 -2.46 -23.35 -12.56
CA ASN A 3 -2.14 -22.88 -11.21
C ASN A 3 -3.17 -21.82 -10.75
N THR A 4 -4.33 -22.31 -10.32
CA THR A 4 -5.46 -21.50 -9.85
C THR A 4 -5.10 -20.68 -8.61
N TYR A 5 -4.22 -21.18 -7.75
CA TYR A 5 -3.81 -20.49 -6.53
C TYR A 5 -2.95 -19.24 -6.81
N TRP A 6 -2.01 -19.34 -7.77
CA TRP A 6 -1.28 -18.17 -8.29
C TRP A 6 -2.25 -17.15 -8.86
N LYS A 7 -3.18 -17.59 -9.72
CA LYS A 7 -4.16 -16.69 -10.34
C LYS A 7 -5.04 -15.98 -9.32
N LYS A 8 -5.50 -16.68 -8.28
CA LYS A 8 -6.26 -16.10 -7.16
C LYS A 8 -5.41 -15.08 -6.41
N THR A 9 -4.16 -15.40 -6.08
CA THR A 9 -3.25 -14.52 -5.32
C THR A 9 -2.92 -13.24 -6.10
N VAL A 10 -2.58 -13.34 -7.38
CA VAL A 10 -2.31 -12.17 -8.23
C VAL A 10 -3.59 -11.37 -8.49
N GLY A 11 -4.75 -12.04 -8.61
CA GLY A 11 -6.06 -11.38 -8.69
C GLY A 11 -6.35 -10.53 -7.44
N ALA A 12 -6.07 -11.06 -6.25
CA ALA A 12 -6.19 -10.32 -5.01
C ALA A 12 -5.20 -9.14 -4.94
N LEU A 13 -3.96 -9.31 -5.43
CA LEU A 13 -2.99 -8.20 -5.55
C LEU A 13 -3.56 -7.04 -6.38
N ILE A 14 -4.16 -7.36 -7.53
CA ILE A 14 -4.82 -6.38 -8.40
C ILE A 14 -5.97 -5.69 -7.65
N GLY A 15 -6.78 -6.43 -6.91
CA GLY A 15 -7.86 -5.88 -6.08
C GLY A 15 -7.36 -4.92 -5.00
N ALA A 16 -6.25 -5.26 -4.34
CA ALA A 16 -5.61 -4.37 -3.36
C ALA A 16 -5.09 -3.08 -3.99
N ILE A 17 -4.51 -3.15 -5.20
CA ILE A 17 -4.07 -1.97 -5.97
C ILE A 17 -5.25 -1.05 -6.28
N TRP A 18 -6.38 -1.60 -6.71
CA TRP A 18 -7.62 -0.83 -6.88
C TRP A 18 -8.05 -0.16 -5.58
N LEU A 19 -8.07 -0.91 -4.48
CA LEU A 19 -8.54 -0.43 -3.19
C LEU A 19 -7.74 0.79 -2.70
N TYR A 20 -6.42 0.68 -2.58
CA TYR A 20 -5.63 1.81 -2.07
C TYR A 20 -5.57 2.97 -3.06
N THR A 21 -5.60 2.72 -4.38
CA THR A 21 -5.50 3.82 -5.35
C THR A 21 -6.80 4.60 -5.45
N LEU A 22 -7.96 3.92 -5.48
CA LEU A 22 -9.26 4.60 -5.49
C LEU A 22 -9.52 5.32 -4.19
N ALA A 23 -9.21 4.70 -3.05
CA ALA A 23 -9.32 5.36 -1.75
C ALA A 23 -8.47 6.64 -1.71
N ASN A 24 -7.24 6.60 -2.23
CA ASN A 24 -6.36 7.75 -2.26
C ASN A 24 -6.86 8.85 -3.21
N ILE A 25 -7.37 8.49 -4.39
CA ILE A 25 -7.97 9.46 -5.33
C ILE A 25 -9.20 10.11 -4.69
N ALA A 26 -10.08 9.32 -4.07
CA ALA A 26 -11.27 9.83 -3.40
C ALA A 26 -10.91 10.75 -2.23
N ALA A 27 -9.92 10.38 -1.40
CA ALA A 27 -9.43 11.24 -0.32
C ALA A 27 -8.95 12.59 -0.84
N ASN A 28 -8.06 12.58 -1.85
CA ASN A 28 -7.53 13.82 -2.43
C ASN A 28 -8.61 14.70 -3.08
N LEU A 29 -9.65 14.09 -3.68
CA LEU A 29 -10.77 14.84 -4.26
C LEU A 29 -11.62 15.49 -3.16
N LEU A 30 -11.87 14.80 -2.05
CA LEU A 30 -12.59 15.38 -0.92
C LEU A 30 -11.80 16.48 -0.25
N ASP A 31 -10.50 16.30 -0.02
CA ASP A 31 -9.62 17.34 0.52
C ASP A 31 -9.60 18.58 -0.39
N SER A 32 -9.66 18.38 -1.71
CA SER A 32 -9.74 19.49 -2.68
C SER A 32 -11.08 20.22 -2.60
N ILE A 33 -12.20 19.48 -2.46
CA ILE A 33 -13.54 20.07 -2.31
C ILE A 33 -13.66 20.81 -0.97
N ASP A 34 -13.16 20.21 0.12
CA ASP A 34 -13.14 20.83 1.44
C ASP A 34 -12.28 22.10 1.45
N SER A 35 -11.12 22.11 0.80
CA SER A 35 -10.28 23.32 0.68
C SER A 35 -10.97 24.50 -0.04
N LEU A 36 -11.96 24.22 -0.90
CA LEU A 36 -12.75 25.24 -1.61
C LEU A 36 -13.94 25.73 -0.77
N LEU A 37 -14.50 24.88 0.09
CA LEU A 37 -15.65 25.20 0.94
C LEU A 37 -15.23 25.78 2.30
N ASN A 38 -14.10 25.33 2.83
CA ASN A 38 -13.47 25.72 4.09
C ASN A 38 -12.02 26.17 3.83
N PRO A 39 -11.79 27.47 3.50
CA PRO A 39 -10.47 27.99 3.12
C PRO A 39 -9.40 27.90 4.23
N ASN A 40 -9.79 27.55 5.46
CA ASN A 40 -8.86 27.34 6.57
C ASN A 40 -8.21 25.94 6.54
N GLY A 41 -8.76 24.99 5.76
CA GLY A 41 -8.25 23.61 5.60
C GLY A 41 -7.98 22.86 6.92
N TRP A 42 -7.17 21.80 6.84
CA TRP A 42 -6.79 20.97 8.00
C TRP A 42 -6.14 21.74 9.16
N MET A 43 -5.44 22.86 8.89
CA MET A 43 -4.89 23.71 9.96
C MET A 43 -5.95 24.54 10.65
N GLY A 44 -7.03 24.93 9.96
CA GLY A 44 -8.22 25.54 10.54
C GLY A 44 -8.98 24.56 11.42
N THR A 45 -9.20 23.34 10.91
CA THR A 45 -9.84 22.25 11.67
C THR A 45 -9.05 21.88 12.92
N PHE A 46 -7.71 21.81 12.80
CA PHE A 46 -6.82 21.57 13.93
C PHE A 46 -6.80 22.74 14.93
N ALA A 47 -6.85 23.99 14.46
CA ALA A 47 -6.88 25.18 15.32
C ALA A 47 -8.22 25.38 16.04
N GLY A 48 -9.34 24.99 15.45
CA GLY A 48 -10.64 25.00 16.14
C GLY A 48 -10.80 23.82 17.11
N MET A 49 -10.18 22.67 16.83
CA MET A 49 -10.05 21.57 17.82
C MET A 49 -9.27 22.00 19.07
N MET A 50 -8.17 22.77 18.92
CA MET A 50 -7.40 23.32 20.05
C MET A 50 -8.17 24.39 20.86
N GLN A 51 -9.31 24.87 20.36
CA GLN A 51 -10.17 25.87 21.00
C GLN A 51 -11.49 25.28 21.53
N GLY A 52 -11.68 23.97 21.47
CA GLY A 52 -12.85 23.28 22.06
C GLY A 52 -14.14 23.39 21.26
N GLU A 53 -14.09 23.80 19.99
CA GLU A 53 -15.26 23.79 19.11
C GLU A 53 -15.54 22.38 18.56
N SER A 54 -16.82 21.96 18.51
CA SER A 54 -17.19 20.69 17.87
C SER A 54 -17.05 20.82 16.36
N MET A 55 -16.00 20.22 15.80
CA MET A 55 -15.48 20.56 14.48
C MET A 55 -15.25 19.32 13.61
N PHE A 56 -16.28 18.48 13.43
CA PHE A 56 -16.24 17.40 12.44
C PHE A 56 -17.27 17.68 11.36
N ASP A 57 -16.82 18.24 10.24
CA ASP A 57 -17.63 18.25 9.02
C ASP A 57 -17.71 16.81 8.48
N LEU A 58 -18.79 16.48 7.78
CA LEU A 58 -18.96 15.18 7.13
C LEU A 58 -17.82 14.90 6.16
N PHE A 59 -17.28 15.95 5.54
CA PHE A 59 -16.12 15.88 4.64
C PHE A 59 -14.82 15.49 5.35
N ASP A 60 -14.58 16.04 6.55
CA ASP A 60 -13.43 15.62 7.37
C ASP A 60 -13.53 14.12 7.67
N VAL A 61 -14.64 13.67 8.25
CA VAL A 61 -14.83 12.26 8.64
C VAL A 61 -14.67 11.31 7.45
N LEU A 62 -15.20 11.68 6.27
CA LEU A 62 -15.01 10.88 5.05
C LEU A 62 -13.55 10.87 4.57
N GLY A 63 -12.86 12.01 4.63
CA GLY A 63 -11.45 12.13 4.29
C GLY A 63 -10.58 11.22 5.16
N TRP A 64 -10.82 11.22 6.48
CA TRP A 64 -10.19 10.28 7.41
C TRP A 64 -10.44 8.83 7.03
N LEU A 65 -11.70 8.46 6.76
CA LEU A 65 -12.10 7.09 6.42
C LEU A 65 -11.42 6.60 5.13
N LEU A 66 -11.31 7.46 4.11
CA LEU A 66 -10.63 7.16 2.85
C LEU A 66 -9.10 7.12 2.99
N GLY A 67 -8.52 7.99 3.82
CA GLY A 67 -7.10 7.93 4.18
C GLY A 67 -6.77 6.60 4.86
N PHE A 68 -7.62 6.16 5.80
CA PHE A 68 -7.49 4.84 6.41
C PHE A 68 -7.67 3.70 5.44
N LEU A 69 -8.65 3.77 4.54
CA LEU A 69 -8.89 2.74 3.52
C LEU A 69 -7.68 2.61 2.57
N THR A 70 -7.02 3.72 2.29
CA THR A 70 -5.75 3.76 1.54
C THR A 70 -4.67 2.98 2.26
N ILE A 71 -4.44 3.28 3.55
CA ILE A 71 -3.44 2.57 4.36
C ILE A 71 -3.77 1.08 4.46
N PHE A 72 -5.04 0.74 4.69
CA PHE A 72 -5.52 -0.64 4.71
C PHE A 72 -5.22 -1.36 3.39
N GLY A 73 -5.48 -0.71 2.25
CA GLY A 73 -5.16 -1.30 0.94
C GLY A 73 -3.65 -1.52 0.73
N TYR A 74 -2.78 -0.64 1.24
CA TYR A 74 -1.33 -0.86 1.22
C TYR A 74 -0.90 -2.05 2.08
N VAL A 75 -1.44 -2.17 3.30
CA VAL A 75 -1.18 -3.31 4.19
C VAL A 75 -1.67 -4.61 3.56
N TYR A 76 -2.88 -4.59 2.99
CA TYR A 76 -3.45 -5.74 2.31
C TYR A 76 -2.60 -6.15 1.09
N PHE A 77 -2.15 -5.19 0.29
CA PHE A 77 -1.22 -5.43 -0.81
C PHE A 77 0.09 -6.05 -0.33
N TYR A 78 0.66 -5.57 0.78
CA TYR A 78 1.88 -6.13 1.39
C TYR A 78 1.72 -7.60 1.81
N ILE A 79 0.60 -7.93 2.45
CA ILE A 79 0.29 -9.31 2.87
C ILE A 79 0.19 -10.22 1.64
N LEU A 80 -0.55 -9.78 0.61
CA LEU A 80 -0.71 -10.54 -0.62
C LEU A 80 0.61 -10.69 -1.40
N LEU A 81 1.49 -9.70 -1.34
CA LEU A 81 2.80 -9.77 -1.97
C LEU A 81 3.71 -10.74 -1.23
N SER A 82 3.58 -10.84 0.09
CA SER A 82 4.26 -11.87 0.89
C SER A 82 3.77 -13.26 0.50
N ARG A 83 2.46 -13.47 0.34
CA ARG A 83 1.92 -14.74 -0.19
C ARG A 83 2.47 -15.05 -1.58
N PHE A 84 2.53 -14.06 -2.46
CA PHE A 84 3.10 -14.22 -3.80
C PHE A 84 4.59 -14.56 -3.78
N MET A 85 5.35 -14.08 -2.81
CA MET A 85 6.78 -14.39 -2.63
C MET A 85 6.99 -15.89 -2.36
N TYR A 86 6.20 -16.50 -1.47
CA TYR A 86 6.29 -17.93 -1.16
C TYR A 86 5.74 -18.83 -2.27
N LEU A 87 5.03 -18.27 -3.24
CA LEU A 87 4.59 -19.00 -4.44
C LEU A 87 5.68 -19.11 -5.51
N GLN A 88 6.81 -18.43 -5.34
CA GLN A 88 7.89 -18.50 -6.31
C GLN A 88 8.60 -19.85 -6.19
N PRO A 89 8.71 -20.64 -7.28
CA PRO A 89 9.32 -21.95 -7.24
C PRO A 89 10.85 -21.89 -7.10
N HIS A 90 11.47 -20.78 -7.53
CA HIS A 90 12.92 -20.61 -7.52
C HIS A 90 13.35 -19.49 -6.56
N GLU A 91 14.47 -19.70 -5.88
CA GLU A 91 15.06 -18.74 -4.94
C GLU A 91 15.33 -17.35 -5.54
N ALA A 92 15.76 -17.27 -6.81
CA ALA A 92 15.99 -16.01 -7.50
C ALA A 92 14.69 -15.18 -7.66
N ASP A 93 13.58 -15.86 -7.94
CA ASP A 93 12.27 -15.22 -8.08
C ASP A 93 11.71 -14.82 -6.72
N HIS A 94 11.89 -15.67 -5.71
CA HIS A 94 11.57 -15.37 -4.32
C HIS A 94 12.30 -14.11 -3.84
N GLU A 95 13.62 -14.02 -4.04
CA GLU A 95 14.41 -12.84 -3.71
C GLU A 95 14.00 -11.62 -4.55
N GLY A 96 13.61 -11.81 -5.81
CA GLY A 96 13.03 -10.77 -6.65
C GLY A 96 11.77 -10.15 -6.03
N VAL A 97 10.80 -10.98 -5.64
CA VAL A 97 9.57 -10.51 -4.96
C VAL A 97 9.90 -9.91 -3.58
N ARG A 98 10.86 -10.48 -2.83
CA ARG A 98 11.30 -9.94 -1.54
C ARG A 98 11.83 -8.52 -1.66
N ARG A 99 12.58 -8.20 -2.71
CA ARG A 99 13.09 -6.84 -2.98
C ARG A 99 11.96 -5.86 -3.32
N ILE A 100 10.98 -6.30 -4.11
CA ILE A 100 9.74 -5.53 -4.36
C ILE A 100 9.04 -5.26 -3.03
N ARG A 101 8.87 -6.29 -2.18
CA ARG A 101 8.24 -6.13 -0.86
C ARG A 101 8.98 -5.13 0.02
N LEU A 102 10.31 -5.22 0.09
CA LEU A 102 11.13 -4.30 0.87
C LEU A 102 11.02 -2.86 0.36
N SER A 103 10.89 -2.66 -0.95
CA SER A 103 10.67 -1.32 -1.51
C SER A 103 9.36 -0.68 -1.03
N TYR A 104 8.27 -1.44 -0.94
CA TYR A 104 7.00 -0.94 -0.39
C TYR A 104 7.14 -0.56 1.10
N ILE A 105 7.87 -1.34 1.91
CA ILE A 105 8.15 -0.97 3.31
C ILE A 105 8.90 0.36 3.35
N LEU A 106 9.96 0.51 2.54
CA LEU A 106 10.74 1.74 2.49
C LEU A 106 9.90 2.94 2.04
N MET A 107 8.96 2.77 1.11
CA MET A 107 8.02 3.83 0.70
C MET A 107 7.14 4.29 1.87
N VAL A 108 6.63 3.36 2.68
CA VAL A 108 5.86 3.70 3.88
C VAL A 108 6.75 4.43 4.91
N VAL A 109 7.98 3.95 5.15
CA VAL A 109 8.93 4.61 6.05
C VAL A 109 9.28 6.02 5.57
N ALA A 110 9.45 6.23 4.26
CA ALA A 110 9.69 7.55 3.70
C ALA A 110 8.52 8.51 3.93
N LEU A 111 7.28 8.01 3.86
CA LEU A 111 6.09 8.79 4.14
C LEU A 111 6.10 9.30 5.57
N PHE A 112 6.47 8.46 6.54
CA PHE A 112 6.64 8.87 7.94
C PHE A 112 7.81 9.85 8.14
N ALA A 113 8.95 9.64 7.48
CA ALA A 113 10.10 10.54 7.56
C ALA A 113 9.78 11.96 7.06
N GLY A 114 8.85 12.10 6.11
CA GLY A 114 8.41 13.38 5.56
C GLY A 114 7.73 14.30 6.59
N PHE A 115 7.23 13.77 7.71
CA PHE A 115 6.62 14.55 8.79
C PHE A 115 7.62 15.28 9.70
N LEU A 116 8.92 14.94 9.64
CA LEU A 116 9.97 15.52 10.50
C LEU A 116 10.51 16.88 10.01
N GLY A 117 9.67 17.69 9.37
CA GLY A 117 10.05 19.01 8.85
C GLY A 117 11.01 18.97 7.65
N MET A 118 11.82 20.02 7.46
CA MET A 118 12.66 20.17 6.25
C MET A 118 13.76 19.10 6.11
N LEU A 119 14.41 18.73 7.22
CA LEU A 119 15.40 17.63 7.25
C LEU A 119 14.72 16.28 6.97
N GLY A 120 13.50 16.09 7.47
CA GLY A 120 12.67 14.92 7.18
C GLY A 120 12.35 14.75 5.70
N LYS A 121 12.05 15.84 4.99
CA LYS A 121 11.78 15.81 3.53
C LYS A 121 12.99 15.35 2.72
N ILE A 122 14.20 15.79 3.07
CA ILE A 122 15.44 15.36 2.40
C ILE A 122 15.67 13.86 2.67
N ALA A 123 15.56 13.43 3.93
CA ALA A 123 15.69 12.03 4.29
C ALA A 123 14.64 11.14 3.59
N ALA A 124 13.39 11.58 3.54
CA ALA A 124 12.30 10.90 2.84
C ALA A 124 12.61 10.72 1.36
N PHE A 125 13.12 11.76 0.70
CA PHE A 125 13.51 11.68 -0.71
C PHE A 125 14.61 10.62 -0.96
N VAL A 126 15.64 10.59 -0.11
CA VAL A 126 16.70 9.57 -0.19
C VAL A 126 16.13 8.15 -0.02
N ILE A 127 15.24 7.95 0.96
CA ILE A 127 14.59 6.65 1.19
C ILE A 127 13.72 6.24 -0.01
N ILE A 128 13.01 7.18 -0.64
CA ILE A 128 12.23 6.94 -1.86
C ILE A 128 13.15 6.44 -2.98
N VAL A 129 14.28 7.10 -3.22
CA VAL A 129 15.23 6.67 -4.26
C VAL A 129 15.74 5.25 -3.97
N ILE A 130 16.13 4.96 -2.73
CA ILE A 130 16.58 3.62 -2.32
C ILE A 130 15.47 2.57 -2.51
N SER A 131 14.22 2.93 -2.19
CA SER A 131 13.06 2.08 -2.43
C SER A 131 12.93 1.72 -3.91
N TYR A 132 12.95 2.71 -4.81
CA TYR A 132 12.84 2.46 -6.24
C TYR A 132 14.01 1.64 -6.78
N ILE A 133 15.23 1.81 -6.28
CA ILE A 133 16.36 0.94 -6.63
C ILE A 133 16.05 -0.54 -6.29
N LYS A 134 15.48 -0.80 -5.10
CA LYS A 134 15.06 -2.16 -4.71
C LYS A 134 13.92 -2.68 -5.59
N MET A 135 12.95 -1.83 -5.92
CA MET A 135 11.85 -2.14 -6.85
C MET A 135 12.39 -2.52 -8.23
N PHE A 136 13.32 -1.74 -8.79
CA PHE A 136 13.97 -2.00 -10.08
C PHE A 136 14.72 -3.32 -10.07
N SER A 137 15.47 -3.57 -9.00
CA SER A 137 16.20 -4.83 -8.86
C SER A 137 15.24 -6.02 -8.83
N GLY A 138 14.15 -5.95 -8.07
CA GLY A 138 13.18 -7.03 -7.97
C GLY A 138 12.49 -7.30 -9.30
N CYS A 139 11.92 -6.27 -9.94
CA CYS A 139 11.28 -6.40 -11.25
C CYS A 139 12.26 -6.86 -12.36
N ARG A 140 13.54 -6.48 -12.27
CA ARG A 140 14.58 -6.95 -13.20
C ARG A 140 14.87 -8.44 -13.03
N MET A 141 14.84 -8.96 -11.81
CA MET A 141 14.99 -10.40 -11.58
C MET A 141 13.78 -11.15 -12.16
N LEU A 142 12.56 -10.71 -11.84
CA LEU A 142 11.33 -11.34 -12.33
C LEU A 142 11.19 -11.30 -13.87
N LYS A 143 11.59 -10.20 -14.53
CA LYS A 143 11.50 -10.13 -16.01
C LYS A 143 12.50 -11.07 -16.71
N ASN A 144 13.58 -11.43 -16.03
CA ASN A 144 14.63 -12.31 -16.52
C ASN A 144 14.51 -13.73 -15.94
N SER A 145 13.43 -14.02 -15.21
CA SER A 145 13.20 -15.31 -14.57
C SER A 145 13.13 -16.44 -15.59
N GLU A 146 13.84 -17.53 -15.31
CA GLU A 146 13.80 -18.74 -16.12
C GLU A 146 12.54 -19.57 -15.86
N THR A 147 11.92 -19.42 -14.69
CA THR A 147 10.70 -20.15 -14.33
C THR A 147 9.42 -19.47 -14.83
N TYR A 148 9.49 -18.17 -15.11
CA TYR A 148 8.33 -17.41 -15.58
C TYR A 148 8.05 -17.73 -17.04
N THR A 149 6.77 -17.99 -17.32
CA THR A 149 6.26 -18.01 -18.69
C THR A 149 6.56 -16.67 -19.40
N MET A 150 6.58 -16.69 -20.73
CA MET A 150 6.83 -15.48 -21.52
C MET A 150 5.87 -14.34 -21.17
N GLU A 151 4.60 -14.63 -20.90
CA GLU A 151 3.61 -13.63 -20.52
C GLU A 151 3.87 -13.04 -19.13
N ALA A 152 4.27 -13.87 -18.15
CA ALA A 152 4.64 -13.36 -16.82
C ALA A 152 5.90 -12.49 -16.87
N ARG A 153 6.91 -12.86 -17.67
CA ARG A 153 8.10 -12.04 -17.92
C ARG A 153 7.76 -10.70 -18.57
N ARG A 154 6.87 -10.69 -19.56
CA ARG A 154 6.36 -9.46 -20.19
C ARG A 154 5.61 -8.58 -19.19
N GLY A 155 4.85 -9.17 -18.28
CA GLY A 155 4.22 -8.48 -17.16
C GLY A 155 5.23 -7.83 -16.21
N ALA A 156 6.23 -8.58 -15.77
CA ALA A 156 7.32 -8.06 -14.93
C ALA A 156 8.16 -6.97 -15.63
N ALA A 157 8.42 -7.11 -16.93
CA ALA A 157 9.07 -6.08 -17.74
C ALA A 157 8.24 -4.80 -17.83
N MET A 158 6.90 -4.92 -17.87
CA MET A 158 6.00 -3.78 -17.82
C MET A 158 6.06 -3.09 -16.45
N LEU A 159 5.98 -3.86 -15.34
CA LEU A 159 6.14 -3.31 -13.99
C LEU A 159 7.50 -2.64 -13.78
N PHE A 160 8.57 -3.17 -14.37
CA PHE A 160 9.89 -2.53 -14.37
C PHE A 160 9.85 -1.15 -15.04
N LYS A 161 9.26 -1.05 -16.24
CA LYS A 161 9.10 0.24 -16.94
C LYS A 161 8.23 1.20 -16.14
N VAL A 162 7.12 0.71 -15.60
CA VAL A 162 6.22 1.51 -14.77
C VAL A 162 6.97 2.10 -13.60
N ALA A 163 7.71 1.30 -12.84
CA ALA A 163 8.47 1.80 -11.71
C ALA A 163 9.44 2.93 -12.11
N ILE A 164 10.13 2.81 -13.27
CA ILE A 164 11.03 3.85 -13.77
C ILE A 164 10.25 5.14 -14.03
N PHE A 165 9.16 5.05 -14.78
CA PHE A 165 8.33 6.21 -15.08
C PHE A 165 7.66 6.80 -13.83
N THR A 166 7.36 5.99 -12.82
CA THR A 166 6.84 6.49 -11.53
C THR A 166 7.91 7.30 -10.80
N LEU A 167 9.17 6.87 -10.80
CA LEU A 167 10.27 7.66 -10.22
C LEU A 167 10.49 8.96 -11.02
N VAL A 168 10.47 8.90 -12.35
CA VAL A 168 10.54 10.11 -13.21
C VAL A 168 9.37 11.04 -12.90
N ALA A 169 8.17 10.51 -12.71
CA ALA A 169 7.00 11.29 -12.35
C ALA A 169 7.17 12.02 -11.02
N LYS A 170 7.70 11.33 -10.01
CA LYS A 170 8.02 11.93 -8.71
C LYS A 170 9.07 13.03 -8.82
N VAL A 171 10.07 12.89 -9.70
CA VAL A 171 11.09 13.93 -9.92
C VAL A 171 10.50 15.14 -10.66
N VAL A 172 9.69 14.93 -11.69
CA VAL A 172 8.98 16.01 -12.40
C VAL A 172 8.03 16.74 -11.45
N GLY A 173 7.40 16.01 -10.53
CA GLY A 173 6.56 16.54 -9.45
C GLY A 173 7.21 17.62 -8.59
N LEU A 174 8.55 17.61 -8.47
CA LEU A 174 9.30 18.61 -7.71
C LEU A 174 9.40 19.97 -8.40
N LEU A 175 9.03 20.08 -9.68
CA LEU A 175 9.07 21.34 -10.41
C LEU A 175 7.99 22.31 -9.89
N PRO A 176 8.34 23.58 -9.61
CA PRO A 176 7.37 24.56 -9.16
C PRO A 176 6.31 24.82 -10.23
N LEU A 177 5.08 25.14 -9.80
CA LEU A 177 3.88 25.48 -10.60
C LEU A 177 3.30 24.35 -11.47
N ILE A 178 4.12 23.64 -12.25
CA ILE A 178 3.67 22.64 -13.24
C ILE A 178 3.97 21.19 -12.83
N GLY A 179 4.82 20.95 -11.84
CA GLY A 179 5.25 19.61 -11.45
C GLY A 179 4.10 18.74 -10.94
N ALA A 180 3.34 19.23 -9.95
CA ALA A 180 2.29 18.44 -9.30
C ALA A 180 1.14 18.00 -10.25
N PRO A 181 0.59 18.86 -11.13
CA PRO A 181 -0.41 18.41 -12.10
C PRO A 181 0.13 17.37 -13.09
N VAL A 182 1.36 17.57 -13.57
CA VAL A 182 1.99 16.65 -14.53
C VAL A 182 2.30 15.30 -13.88
N GLU A 183 2.81 15.30 -12.64
CA GLU A 183 2.99 14.09 -11.85
C GLU A 183 1.67 13.32 -11.70
N ALA A 184 0.58 14.00 -11.31
CA ALA A 184 -0.72 13.36 -11.08
C ALA A 184 -1.23 12.66 -12.36
N ILE A 185 -1.15 13.33 -13.51
CA ILE A 185 -1.55 12.76 -14.81
C ILE A 185 -0.70 11.52 -15.15
N MET A 186 0.63 11.60 -14.96
CA MET A 186 1.50 10.46 -15.22
C MET A 186 1.22 9.29 -14.27
N LEU A 187 1.05 9.54 -12.97
CA LEU A 187 0.73 8.50 -11.99
C LEU A 187 -0.61 7.82 -12.31
N PHE A 188 -1.59 8.58 -12.79
CA PHE A 188 -2.88 8.03 -13.23
C PHE A 188 -2.72 7.08 -14.43
N ILE A 189 -1.92 7.44 -15.44
CA ILE A 189 -1.62 6.55 -16.57
C ILE A 189 -0.85 5.29 -16.09
N LEU A 190 0.15 5.50 -15.24
CA LEU A 190 1.00 4.44 -14.70
C LEU A 190 0.24 3.46 -13.80
N PHE A 191 -0.83 3.90 -13.14
CA PHE A 191 -1.74 3.03 -12.41
C PHE A 191 -2.34 1.95 -13.31
N PHE A 192 -2.90 2.33 -14.47
CA PHE A 192 -3.42 1.34 -15.42
C PHE A 192 -2.33 0.43 -15.99
N CYS A 193 -1.13 0.96 -16.23
CA CYS A 193 0.00 0.15 -16.64
C CYS A 193 0.43 -0.85 -15.54
N THR A 194 0.33 -0.47 -14.26
CA THR A 194 0.58 -1.35 -13.11
C THR A 194 -0.41 -2.51 -13.11
N LEU A 195 -1.71 -2.22 -13.25
CA LEU A 195 -2.76 -3.24 -13.33
C LEU A 195 -2.54 -4.18 -14.54
N ALA A 196 -2.18 -3.64 -15.70
CA ALA A 196 -1.88 -4.42 -16.89
C ALA A 196 -0.67 -5.34 -16.69
N GLY A 197 0.38 -4.86 -16.01
CA GLY A 197 1.56 -5.66 -15.66
C GLY A 197 1.20 -6.86 -14.78
N TRP A 198 0.43 -6.63 -13.71
CA TRP A 198 -0.03 -7.72 -12.83
C TRP A 198 -1.01 -8.67 -13.52
N ARG A 199 -1.91 -8.19 -14.38
CA ARG A 199 -2.79 -9.06 -15.19
C ARG A 199 -2.01 -9.99 -16.10
N ARG A 200 -0.88 -9.52 -16.68
CA ARG A 200 0.00 -10.38 -17.48
C ARG A 200 0.71 -11.43 -16.62
N ILE A 201 1.16 -11.08 -15.42
CA ILE A 201 1.70 -12.04 -14.43
C ILE A 201 0.64 -13.07 -14.02
N GLN A 202 -0.61 -12.66 -13.86
CA GLN A 202 -1.72 -13.56 -13.55
C GLN A 202 -1.98 -14.55 -14.69
N ARG A 203 -2.02 -14.07 -15.94
CA ARG A 203 -2.24 -14.92 -17.13
C ARG A 203 -1.08 -15.87 -17.38
N GLY A 204 0.15 -15.44 -17.08
CA GLY A 204 1.36 -16.22 -17.22
C GLY A 204 1.67 -17.18 -16.06
N ALA A 205 0.66 -17.63 -15.32
CA ALA A 205 0.84 -18.57 -14.22
C ALA A 205 1.56 -19.86 -14.70
N PRO A 206 2.61 -20.34 -14.02
CA PRO A 206 3.30 -21.56 -14.42
C PRO A 206 2.40 -22.79 -14.20
N GLU A 207 2.51 -23.77 -15.08
CA GLU A 207 1.83 -25.05 -14.90
C GLU A 207 2.57 -25.90 -13.87
N LEU A 208 1.86 -26.34 -12.84
CA LEU A 208 2.40 -27.19 -11.77
C LEU A 208 1.57 -28.46 -11.61
N SER A 209 2.17 -29.49 -11.01
CA SER A 209 1.44 -30.69 -10.58
C SER A 209 0.60 -30.38 -9.35
N SER A 210 -0.47 -31.17 -9.12
CA SER A 210 -1.39 -30.96 -8.00
C SER A 210 -0.69 -31.04 -6.64
N GLU A 211 0.29 -31.94 -6.49
CA GLU A 211 1.09 -32.07 -5.27
C GLU A 211 1.91 -30.82 -4.98
N MET A 212 2.57 -30.25 -6.00
CA MET A 212 3.37 -29.03 -5.83
C MET A 212 2.50 -27.83 -5.48
N ILE A 213 1.26 -27.76 -6.00
CA ILE A 213 0.30 -26.71 -5.65
C ILE A 213 -0.07 -26.80 -4.16
N VAL A 214 -0.38 -28.00 -3.66
CA VAL A 214 -0.74 -28.22 -2.25
C VAL A 214 0.43 -27.88 -1.32
N VAL A 215 1.65 -28.28 -1.69
CA VAL A 215 2.86 -27.94 -0.93
C VAL A 215 3.08 -26.43 -0.90
N GLN A 216 3.03 -25.75 -2.06
CA GLN A 216 3.11 -24.30 -2.13
C GLN A 216 2.04 -23.61 -1.27
N GLN A 217 0.82 -24.15 -1.26
CA GLN A 217 -0.29 -23.65 -0.46
C GLN A 217 0.01 -23.69 1.03
N SER A 218 0.43 -24.86 1.53
CA SER A 218 0.70 -25.05 2.96
C SER A 218 1.81 -24.14 3.49
N PHE A 219 2.88 -23.95 2.70
CA PHE A 219 3.96 -23.03 3.06
C PHE A 219 3.49 -21.57 3.05
N ALA A 220 2.76 -21.17 2.00
CA ALA A 220 2.24 -19.80 1.89
C ALA A 220 1.24 -19.47 3.02
N GLU A 221 0.37 -20.40 3.40
CA GLU A 221 -0.62 -20.23 4.47
C GLU A 221 0.04 -20.13 5.85
N LYS A 222 1.03 -20.99 6.13
CA LYS A 222 1.77 -20.96 7.41
C LYS A 222 2.46 -19.62 7.62
N GLU A 223 3.16 -19.12 6.60
CA GLU A 223 3.83 -17.83 6.73
C GLU A 223 2.86 -16.65 6.70
N GLN A 224 1.77 -16.75 5.94
CA GLN A 224 0.72 -15.73 5.93
C GLN A 224 0.13 -15.55 7.33
N ARG A 225 -0.07 -16.64 8.08
CA ARG A 225 -0.55 -16.57 9.47
C ARG A 225 0.42 -15.79 10.35
N SER A 226 1.72 -16.06 10.24
CA SER A 226 2.78 -15.34 10.97
C SER A 226 2.82 -13.85 10.61
N THR A 227 2.79 -13.55 9.31
CA THR A 227 2.82 -12.17 8.80
C THR A 227 1.59 -11.37 9.23
N ARG A 228 0.40 -12.00 9.18
CA ARG A 228 -0.84 -11.40 9.68
C ARG A 228 -0.74 -11.08 11.17
N CYS A 229 -0.31 -12.05 12.00
CA CYS A 229 -0.14 -11.83 13.43
C CYS A 229 0.81 -10.68 13.73
N LEU A 230 1.92 -10.56 13.01
CA LEU A 230 2.87 -9.46 13.17
C LEU A 230 2.28 -8.11 12.77
N VAL A 231 1.58 -8.03 11.63
CA VAL A 231 0.90 -6.81 11.19
C VAL A 231 -0.15 -6.38 12.21
N PHE A 232 -0.98 -7.31 12.68
CA PHE A 232 -2.01 -7.04 13.67
C PHE A 232 -1.43 -6.65 15.04
N ALA A 233 -0.35 -7.30 15.47
CA ALA A 233 0.35 -6.96 16.70
C ALA A 233 1.00 -5.56 16.62
N ALA A 234 1.65 -5.24 15.49
CA ALA A 234 2.23 -3.92 15.26
C ALA A 234 1.16 -2.83 15.22
N TRP A 235 0.01 -3.11 14.60
CA TRP A 235 -1.13 -2.20 14.57
C TRP A 235 -1.73 -2.01 15.96
N GLY A 236 -1.96 -3.09 16.71
CA GLY A 236 -2.44 -3.03 18.10
C GLY A 236 -1.48 -2.26 19.01
N ALA A 237 -0.16 -2.42 18.83
CA ALA A 237 0.84 -1.65 19.57
C ALA A 237 0.81 -0.16 19.22
N PHE A 238 0.62 0.18 17.93
CA PHE A 238 0.42 1.56 17.50
C PHE A 238 -0.83 2.19 18.14
N LEU A 239 -1.93 1.44 18.24
CA LEU A 239 -3.15 1.91 18.92
C LEU A 239 -2.94 2.09 20.43
N ALA A 240 -2.26 1.14 21.07
CA ALA A 240 -1.92 1.27 22.49
C ALA A 240 -1.06 2.50 22.75
N LEU A 241 -0.08 2.78 21.88
CA LEU A 241 0.78 3.96 21.96
C LEU A 241 -0.03 5.25 21.73
N ALA A 242 -0.88 5.30 20.70
CA ALA A 242 -1.74 6.45 20.43
C ALA A 242 -2.70 6.73 21.61
N ALA A 243 -3.28 5.70 22.21
CA ALA A 243 -4.11 5.81 23.41
C ALA A 243 -3.32 6.32 24.62
N ALA A 244 -2.11 5.80 24.86
CA ALA A 244 -1.23 6.25 25.93
C ALA A 244 -0.82 7.73 25.77
N VAL A 245 -0.52 8.15 24.54
CA VAL A 245 -0.21 9.55 24.20
C VAL A 245 -1.43 10.45 24.42
N SER A 246 -2.64 9.98 24.09
CA SER A 246 -3.89 10.70 24.37
C SER A 246 -4.10 10.91 25.87
N MET A 247 -3.88 9.87 26.67
CA MET A 247 -3.99 9.93 28.13
C MET A 247 -2.97 10.89 28.75
N LEU A 248 -1.79 11.05 28.14
CA LEU A 248 -0.74 11.94 28.59
C LEU A 248 -0.98 13.42 28.22
N LEU A 249 -1.66 13.69 27.11
CA LEU A 249 -1.88 15.04 26.58
C LEU A 249 -3.17 15.72 27.08
N GLY A 250 -4.03 14.99 27.81
CA GLY A 250 -5.24 15.55 28.44
C GLY A 250 -6.54 15.39 27.63
N PRO A 251 -7.70 15.76 28.19
CA PRO A 251 -9.02 15.42 27.67
C PRO A 251 -9.42 16.11 26.34
N ASP A 252 -8.66 17.09 25.87
CA ASP A 252 -8.94 17.82 24.62
C ASP A 252 -8.52 17.04 23.35
N THR A 253 -8.00 15.81 23.49
CA THR A 253 -7.58 14.96 22.36
C THR A 253 -8.71 14.10 21.78
N SER A 254 -9.86 14.69 21.50
CA SER A 254 -11.03 14.00 20.89
C SER A 254 -10.69 13.34 19.53
N TYR A 255 -9.76 13.94 18.77
CA TYR A 255 -9.26 13.41 17.50
C TYR A 255 -8.49 12.10 17.64
N LEU A 256 -7.71 11.92 18.72
CA LEU A 256 -7.00 10.65 18.95
C LEU A 256 -7.97 9.53 19.28
N TYR A 257 -9.06 9.81 20.00
CA TYR A 257 -10.13 8.83 20.25
C TYR A 257 -10.88 8.44 18.97
N ALA A 258 -11.17 9.39 18.07
CA ALA A 258 -11.75 9.09 16.76
C ALA A 258 -10.80 8.23 15.90
N LEU A 259 -9.49 8.54 15.93
CA LEU A 259 -8.42 7.75 15.28
C LEU A 259 -8.34 6.33 15.85
N LEU A 260 -8.47 6.18 17.17
CA LEU A 260 -8.48 4.89 17.88
C LEU A 260 -9.73 4.06 17.58
N ILE A 261 -10.90 4.70 17.50
CA ILE A 261 -12.16 4.03 17.18
C ILE A 261 -12.19 3.60 15.71
N ALA A 262 -11.81 4.48 14.78
CA ALA A 262 -11.74 4.17 13.35
C ALA A 262 -10.73 3.05 13.07
N SER A 263 -9.56 3.09 13.70
CA SER A 263 -8.54 2.04 13.56
C SER A 263 -8.92 0.72 14.22
N ALA A 264 -9.61 0.73 15.36
CA ALA A 264 -10.17 -0.48 15.98
C ALA A 264 -11.28 -1.11 15.12
N LEU A 265 -12.14 -0.29 14.50
CA LEU A 265 -13.14 -0.74 13.53
C LEU A 265 -12.48 -1.35 12.29
N LEU A 266 -11.38 -0.78 11.80
CA LEU A 266 -10.62 -1.36 10.68
C LEU A 266 -9.94 -2.66 11.04
N LEU A 267 -9.45 -2.82 12.27
CA LEU A 267 -8.96 -4.10 12.78
C LEU A 267 -10.06 -5.17 12.81
N LEU A 268 -11.27 -4.79 13.22
CA LEU A 268 -12.43 -5.68 13.21
C LEU A 268 -12.86 -6.04 11.79
N ILE A 269 -13.00 -5.05 10.90
CA ILE A 269 -13.41 -5.27 9.50
C ILE A 269 -12.35 -6.09 8.76
N SER A 270 -11.07 -5.79 8.95
CA SER A 270 -9.97 -6.57 8.36
C SER A 270 -9.94 -7.99 8.92
N GLY A 271 -10.15 -8.19 10.23
CA GLY A 271 -10.30 -9.52 10.83
C GLY A 271 -11.48 -10.31 10.22
N ILE A 272 -12.62 -9.66 9.99
CA ILE A 272 -13.83 -10.27 9.41
C ILE A 272 -13.65 -10.60 7.93
N CYS A 273 -13.14 -9.67 7.11
CA CYS A 273 -12.87 -9.91 5.69
C CYS A 273 -11.82 -10.99 5.47
N LEU A 274 -10.83 -11.09 6.36
CA LEU A 274 -9.80 -12.13 6.31
C LEU A 274 -10.34 -13.50 6.72
N LYS A 275 -11.29 -13.57 7.65
CA LYS A 275 -12.00 -14.80 8.02
C LYS A 275 -12.91 -15.30 6.89
N GLN A 276 -13.61 -14.41 6.19
CA GLN A 276 -14.39 -14.80 5.00
C GLN A 276 -13.53 -15.32 3.84
N SER A 277 -12.27 -14.91 3.73
CA SER A 277 -11.34 -15.46 2.73
C SER A 277 -10.81 -16.86 3.05
N GLU A 278 -11.03 -17.37 4.28
CA GLU A 278 -10.66 -18.72 4.71
C GLU A 278 -11.81 -19.73 4.57
N GLU A 279 -13.05 -19.25 4.39
CA GLU A 279 -14.25 -20.10 4.23
C GLU A 279 -14.62 -20.38 2.75
N VAL A 280 -13.77 -20.00 1.78
CA VAL A 280 -13.95 -20.18 0.32
C VAL A 280 -12.72 -20.78 -0.35
#